data_AF-Q1YMA2-F1
#
_entry.id   AF-Q1YMA2-F1
#
_cell.length_a   1.000
_cell.length_b   1.000
_cell.length_c   1.000
_cell.angle_alpha   90.00
_cell.angle_beta   90.00
_cell.angle_gamma   90.00
#
_symmetry.space_group_name_H-M   'P 1'
#
loop_
_entity.id
_entity.type
_entity.pdbx_description
1 polymer ?
#
loop_
_entity_poly.entity_id
_entity_poly.type
_entity_poly.pdbx_seq_one_letter_code
_entity_poly.pdbx_strand_id
1 'polypeptide(L)'
;MQLEDARAAATEDELAAVQAAAQTTVVEAFPRKRPSKKPFPEHLPRERVVTEAPTSCSCCGPARLSKLGETLTETLEVIPRQWKVIQPVREKFACRECETITQPPATYRPMPRDFLGPSLLAIILFEKFGQHQPLNRQDERYAREGIDLSLSTLADQVGACVAFMPCVFCMTSSSDMSLLPSGCTATIRLCRSWPKARR
;
A
#
# COMPACT_ATOMS: atom_id res chain seq x y z
N MET A 1 21.74 20.38 52.95
CA MET A 1 22.84 19.87 52.11
C MET A 1 22.27 19.06 50.95
N GLN A 2 22.11 17.73 51.00
CA GLN A 2 21.65 16.95 49.81
C GLN A 2 20.27 17.31 49.23
N LEU A 3 19.30 17.72 50.05
CA LEU A 3 17.96 18.11 49.60
C LEU A 3 17.90 19.51 48.97
N GLU A 4 18.87 20.37 49.29
CA GLU A 4 18.96 21.72 48.72
C GLU A 4 19.63 21.67 47.35
N ASP A 5 20.66 20.83 47.21
CA ASP A 5 21.36 20.60 45.93
C ASP A 5 20.42 19.98 44.88
N ALA A 6 19.56 19.04 45.28
CA ALA A 6 18.56 18.44 44.39
C ALA A 6 17.46 19.43 43.96
N ARG A 7 17.10 20.39 44.82
CA ARG A 7 16.15 21.46 44.48
C ARG A 7 16.75 22.46 43.51
N ALA A 8 18.02 22.82 43.69
CA ALA A 8 18.74 23.69 42.76
C ALA A 8 18.84 23.07 41.36
N ALA A 9 19.22 21.78 41.28
CA ALA A 9 19.28 21.06 40.00
C ALA A 9 17.91 21.00 39.28
N ALA A 10 16.82 20.73 40.02
CA ALA A 10 15.49 20.72 39.44
C ALA A 10 15.07 22.10 38.88
N THR A 11 15.44 23.19 39.56
CA THR A 11 15.16 24.55 39.07
C THR A 11 15.99 24.92 37.84
N GLU A 12 17.23 24.44 37.75
CA GLU A 12 18.08 24.65 36.58
C GLU A 12 17.55 23.90 35.36
N ASP A 13 17.07 22.66 35.54
CA ASP A 13 16.45 21.86 34.49
C ASP A 13 15.13 22.48 33.99
N GLU A 14 14.30 23.01 34.90
CA GLU A 14 13.08 23.73 34.52
C GLU A 14 13.39 25.01 33.72
N LEU A 15 14.42 25.77 34.12
CA LEU A 15 14.85 26.96 33.39
C LEU A 15 15.43 26.61 32.01
N ALA A 16 16.21 25.52 31.91
CA ALA A 16 16.72 25.03 30.64
C ALA A 16 15.60 24.56 29.70
N ALA A 17 14.58 23.88 30.22
CA ALA A 17 13.41 23.46 29.46
C ALA A 17 12.59 24.66 28.94
N VAL A 18 12.43 25.70 29.76
CA VAL A 18 11.74 26.96 29.36
C VAL A 18 12.53 27.70 28.28
N GLN A 19 13.86 27.76 28.39
CA GLN A 19 14.70 28.39 27.38
C GLN A 19 14.71 27.61 26.06
N ALA A 20 14.73 26.27 26.13
CA ALA A 20 14.62 25.41 24.95
C ALA A 20 13.27 25.59 24.26
N ALA A 21 12.18 25.68 25.02
CA ALA A 21 10.84 25.95 24.47
C ALA A 21 10.76 27.36 23.85
N ALA A 22 11.38 28.37 24.46
CA ALA A 22 11.41 29.73 23.92
C ALA A 22 12.20 29.85 22.60
N GLN A 23 13.19 28.97 22.38
CA GLN A 23 13.96 28.91 21.13
C GLN A 23 13.26 28.09 20.03
N THR A 24 12.15 27.41 20.34
CA THR A 24 11.38 26.71 19.30
C THR A 24 10.52 27.70 18.52
N THR A 25 10.87 27.90 17.24
CA THR A 25 10.03 28.64 16.30
C THR A 25 8.79 27.82 15.99
N VAL A 26 7.60 28.32 16.34
CA VAL A 26 6.32 27.71 15.98
C VAL A 26 6.14 27.87 14.47
N VAL A 27 6.42 26.81 13.72
CA VAL A 27 6.17 26.77 12.27
C VAL A 27 4.68 26.46 12.06
N GLU A 28 3.97 27.38 11.40
CA GLU A 28 2.57 27.16 11.04
C GLU A 28 2.43 25.91 10.16
N ALA A 29 1.44 25.07 10.50
CA ALA A 29 1.17 23.86 9.75
C ALA A 29 0.62 24.21 8.36
N PHE A 30 1.46 24.09 7.33
CA PHE A 30 1.03 24.31 5.95
C PHE A 30 0.03 23.21 5.52
N PRO A 31 -1.11 23.55 4.91
CA PRO A 31 -2.05 22.54 4.39
C PRO A 31 -1.39 21.80 3.22
N ARG A 32 -0.82 20.62 3.50
CA ARG A 32 -0.31 19.74 2.44
C ARG A 32 -1.48 19.20 1.62
N LYS A 33 -1.55 19.60 0.36
CA LYS A 33 -2.42 18.93 -0.63
C LYS A 33 -2.04 17.45 -0.66
N ARG A 34 -3.04 16.57 -0.59
CA ARG A 34 -2.81 15.14 -0.75
C ARG A 34 -2.26 14.90 -2.16
N PRO A 35 -1.12 14.22 -2.31
CA PRO A 35 -0.59 13.92 -3.62
C PRO A 35 -1.59 13.03 -4.37
N SER A 36 -2.07 13.52 -5.52
CA SER A 36 -2.84 12.72 -6.46
C SER A 36 -1.88 11.92 -7.33
N LYS A 37 -2.25 10.67 -7.62
CA LYS A 37 -1.47 9.82 -8.53
C LYS A 37 -1.46 10.47 -9.92
N LYS A 38 -0.28 10.57 -10.54
CA LYS A 38 -0.18 10.92 -11.96
C LYS A 38 -0.79 9.77 -12.77
N PRO A 39 -1.60 10.05 -13.81
CA PRO A 39 -2.08 9.00 -14.69
C PRO A 39 -0.90 8.36 -15.43
N PHE A 40 -1.02 7.07 -15.76
CA PHE A 40 0.03 6.39 -16.51
C PHE A 40 0.10 6.90 -17.96
N PRO A 41 1.30 6.86 -18.58
CA PRO A 41 1.47 7.23 -19.99
C PRO A 41 0.54 6.44 -20.91
N GLU A 42 -0.02 7.11 -21.92
CA GLU A 42 -1.00 6.52 -22.84
C GLU A 42 -0.42 5.52 -23.84
N HIS A 43 0.90 5.57 -24.07
CA HIS A 43 1.61 4.70 -25.02
C HIS A 43 1.76 3.26 -24.52
N LEU A 44 1.47 3.00 -23.24
CA LEU A 44 1.60 1.68 -22.64
C LEU A 44 0.42 0.77 -23.02
N PRO A 45 0.66 -0.51 -23.38
CA PRO A 45 -0.40 -1.46 -23.66
C PRO A 45 -1.27 -1.67 -22.42
N ARG A 46 -2.60 -1.53 -22.59
CA ARG A 46 -3.60 -1.71 -21.53
C ARG A 46 -4.30 -3.05 -21.67
N GLU A 47 -4.15 -3.89 -20.66
CA GLU A 47 -4.83 -5.19 -20.58
C GLU A 47 -6.06 -5.05 -19.65
N ARG A 48 -7.26 -5.17 -20.22
CA ARG A 48 -8.50 -5.14 -19.44
C ARG A 48 -8.84 -6.53 -18.92
N VAL A 49 -8.73 -6.71 -17.61
CA VAL A 49 -9.11 -7.96 -16.93
C VAL A 49 -10.47 -7.75 -16.26
N VAL A 50 -11.52 -8.26 -16.89
CA VAL A 50 -12.89 -8.16 -16.35
C VAL A 50 -13.09 -9.25 -15.30
N THR A 51 -13.42 -8.84 -14.06
CA THR A 51 -13.84 -9.81 -13.04
C THR A 51 -15.28 -10.20 -13.32
N GLU A 52 -15.56 -11.50 -13.37
CA GLU A 52 -16.88 -12.01 -13.69
C GLU A 52 -17.96 -11.43 -12.78
N ALA A 53 -19.06 -11.03 -13.41
CA ALA A 53 -20.24 -10.51 -12.75
C ALA A 53 -20.95 -11.59 -11.92
N PRO A 54 -21.55 -11.23 -10.77
CA PRO A 54 -22.49 -12.13 -10.12
C PRO A 54 -23.69 -12.35 -11.06
N THR A 55 -23.97 -13.61 -11.38
CA THR A 55 -25.08 -14.01 -12.25
C THR A 55 -26.46 -13.92 -11.58
N SER A 56 -26.52 -13.74 -10.25
CA SER A 56 -27.77 -13.68 -9.49
C SER A 56 -27.70 -12.76 -8.28
N CYS A 57 -28.80 -12.06 -7.93
CA CYS A 57 -28.93 -11.53 -6.57
C CYS A 57 -29.05 -12.70 -5.60
N SER A 58 -28.45 -12.56 -4.42
CA SER A 58 -28.68 -13.46 -3.27
C SER A 58 -30.14 -13.55 -2.82
N CYS A 59 -31.00 -12.66 -3.32
CA CYS A 59 -32.36 -12.41 -2.87
C CYS A 59 -33.43 -12.69 -3.93
N CYS A 60 -33.24 -12.20 -5.17
CA CYS A 60 -34.25 -12.15 -6.23
C CYS A 60 -33.93 -13.05 -7.44
N GLY A 61 -32.84 -13.81 -7.41
CA GLY A 61 -32.41 -14.65 -8.54
C GLY A 61 -31.77 -13.87 -9.70
N PRO A 62 -31.61 -14.50 -10.89
CA PRO A 62 -30.80 -13.98 -11.99
C PRO A 62 -31.49 -12.94 -12.90
N ALA A 63 -32.83 -12.88 -12.91
CA ALA A 63 -33.56 -12.26 -14.02
C ALA A 63 -33.69 -10.72 -13.99
N ARG A 64 -33.29 -10.05 -12.90
CA ARG A 64 -33.55 -8.60 -12.69
C ARG A 64 -32.31 -7.78 -12.33
N LEU A 65 -31.12 -8.23 -12.73
CA LEU A 65 -29.87 -7.47 -12.57
C LEU A 65 -29.68 -6.50 -13.75
N SER A 66 -29.35 -5.26 -13.42
CA SER A 66 -29.03 -4.21 -14.39
C SER A 66 -27.62 -3.68 -14.15
N LYS A 67 -26.86 -3.49 -15.23
CA LYS A 67 -25.50 -2.93 -15.17
C LYS A 67 -25.59 -1.44 -14.87
N LEU A 68 -25.04 -1.01 -13.73
CA LEU A 68 -25.07 0.38 -13.27
C LEU A 68 -23.82 1.15 -13.71
N GLY A 69 -22.67 0.48 -13.77
CA GLY A 69 -21.41 1.08 -14.18
C GLY A 69 -20.20 0.21 -13.84
N GLU A 70 -19.01 0.71 -14.13
CA GLU A 70 -17.75 -0.01 -13.95
C GLU A 70 -16.85 0.73 -12.97
N THR A 71 -16.19 -0.01 -12.09
CA THR A 71 -15.06 0.52 -11.31
C THR A 71 -13.78 0.04 -11.95
N LEU A 72 -13.01 0.97 -12.49
CA LEU A 72 -11.71 0.73 -13.10
C LEU A 72 -10.63 1.15 -12.11
N THR A 73 -9.65 0.29 -11.90
CA THR A 73 -8.42 0.67 -11.20
C THR A 73 -7.25 0.33 -12.10
N GLU A 74 -6.25 1.19 -12.20
CA GLU A 74 -5.05 0.93 -13.00
C GLU A 74 -3.93 0.38 -12.11
N THR A 75 -3.21 -0.61 -12.63
CA THR A 75 -2.02 -1.22 -12.01
C THR A 75 -0.92 -1.33 -13.05
N LEU A 76 0.27 -0.82 -12.74
CA LEU A 76 1.45 -0.92 -13.60
C LEU A 76 2.18 -2.24 -13.37
N GLU A 77 2.32 -3.04 -14.40
CA GLU A 77 3.02 -4.32 -14.38
C GLU A 77 4.18 -4.36 -15.37
N VAL A 78 5.14 -5.23 -15.06
CA VAL A 78 6.27 -5.53 -15.93
C VAL A 78 6.20 -6.99 -16.30
N ILE A 79 6.13 -7.25 -17.60
CA ILE A 79 6.59 -8.49 -18.20
C ILE A 79 8.08 -8.22 -18.53
N PRO A 80 9.02 -9.15 -18.32
CA PRO A 80 10.41 -8.90 -18.67
C PRO A 80 10.54 -8.29 -20.08
N ARG A 81 11.10 -7.07 -20.16
CA ARG A 81 11.25 -6.20 -21.37
C ARG A 81 10.02 -5.42 -21.84
N GLN A 82 8.84 -5.58 -21.25
CA GLN A 82 7.63 -4.89 -21.64
C GLN A 82 6.84 -4.37 -20.44
N TRP A 83 6.46 -3.11 -20.50
CA TRP A 83 5.57 -2.50 -19.54
C TRP A 83 4.14 -2.67 -19.99
N LYS A 84 3.26 -2.98 -19.04
CA LYS A 84 1.82 -3.07 -19.29
C LYS A 84 1.05 -2.43 -18.16
N VAL A 85 -0.11 -1.88 -18.49
CA VAL A 85 -1.06 -1.39 -17.49
C VAL A 85 -2.20 -2.39 -17.44
N ILE A 86 -2.35 -3.10 -16.33
CA ILE A 86 -3.52 -3.92 -16.09
C ILE A 86 -4.63 -3.04 -15.53
N GLN A 87 -5.79 -3.11 -16.17
CA GLN A 87 -7.02 -2.46 -15.73
C GLN A 87 -8.01 -3.52 -15.26
N PRO A 88 -7.97 -3.95 -13.98
CA PRO A 88 -9.04 -4.74 -13.40
C PRO A 88 -10.36 -3.96 -13.46
N VAL A 89 -11.33 -4.53 -14.19
CA VAL A 89 -12.69 -3.99 -14.32
C VAL A 89 -13.60 -4.75 -13.35
N ARG A 90 -14.23 -3.99 -12.45
CA ARG A 90 -15.28 -4.51 -11.55
C ARG A 90 -16.60 -3.88 -11.92
N GLU A 91 -17.44 -4.65 -12.58
CA GLU A 91 -18.78 -4.23 -12.95
C GLU A 91 -19.69 -4.17 -11.72
N LYS A 92 -20.49 -3.10 -11.62
CA LYS A 92 -21.49 -2.90 -10.57
C LYS A 92 -22.85 -3.26 -11.13
N PHE A 93 -23.56 -4.12 -10.41
CA PHE A 93 -24.92 -4.52 -10.74
C PHE A 93 -25.89 -4.02 -9.69
N ALA A 94 -27.03 -3.51 -10.13
CA ALA A 94 -28.15 -3.15 -9.29
C ALA A 94 -29.33 -4.06 -9.60
N CYS A 95 -29.90 -4.65 -8.55
CA CYS A 95 -31.14 -5.41 -8.59
C CYS A 95 -32.33 -4.46 -8.62
N ARG A 96 -33.26 -4.62 -9.58
CA ARG A 96 -34.41 -3.70 -9.72
C ARG A 96 -35.49 -3.84 -8.64
N GLU A 97 -35.53 -4.96 -7.94
CA GLU A 97 -36.60 -5.27 -6.99
C GLU A 97 -36.20 -4.99 -5.54
N CYS A 98 -34.93 -5.22 -5.24
CA CYS A 98 -34.34 -5.04 -3.92
C CYS A 98 -33.44 -3.80 -3.81
N GLU A 99 -33.24 -3.09 -4.93
CA GLU A 99 -32.35 -1.91 -5.09
C GLU A 99 -30.92 -2.12 -4.57
N THR A 100 -30.54 -3.36 -4.31
CA THR A 100 -29.25 -3.70 -3.71
C THR A 100 -28.17 -3.71 -4.79
N ILE A 101 -27.08 -2.99 -4.51
CA ILE A 101 -25.92 -2.92 -5.39
C ILE A 101 -24.95 -4.04 -5.02
N THR A 102 -24.71 -4.94 -5.96
CA THR A 102 -23.73 -6.01 -5.81
C THR A 102 -22.51 -5.70 -6.68
N GLN A 103 -21.32 -5.90 -6.11
CA GLN A 103 -20.05 -5.73 -6.81
C GLN A 103 -19.16 -6.94 -6.51
N PRO A 104 -18.51 -7.57 -7.51
CA PRO A 104 -17.51 -8.61 -7.28
C PRO A 104 -16.43 -8.09 -6.33
N PRO A 105 -15.80 -8.90 -5.46
CA PRO A 105 -14.76 -8.44 -4.56
C PRO A 105 -13.60 -7.75 -5.32
N ALA A 106 -12.85 -6.89 -4.63
CA ALA A 106 -11.69 -6.25 -5.23
C ALA A 106 -10.64 -7.30 -5.58
N THR A 107 -10.03 -7.18 -6.77
CA THR A 107 -8.88 -8.00 -7.15
C THR A 107 -7.81 -7.89 -6.07
N TYR A 108 -7.25 -9.03 -5.68
CA TYR A 108 -6.20 -9.07 -4.67
C TYR A 108 -5.01 -8.22 -5.13
N ARG A 109 -4.53 -7.35 -4.25
CA ARG A 109 -3.29 -6.59 -4.43
C ARG A 109 -2.35 -6.99 -3.30
N PRO A 110 -1.06 -7.22 -3.58
CA PRO A 110 -0.07 -7.53 -2.54
C PRO A 110 -0.05 -6.45 -1.45
N MET A 111 -0.18 -5.19 -1.86
CA MET A 111 -0.04 -4.02 -1.00
C MET A 111 -1.30 -3.13 -1.05
N PRO A 112 -1.74 -2.56 0.08
CA PRO A 112 -2.93 -1.72 0.14
C PRO A 112 -2.69 -0.39 -0.59
N ARG A 113 -3.67 0.02 -1.40
CA ARG A 113 -3.61 1.24 -2.25
C ARG A 113 -2.49 1.27 -3.29
N ASP A 114 -1.78 0.16 -3.44
CA ASP A 114 -0.70 0.08 -4.37
C ASP A 114 -1.22 0.11 -5.81
N PHE A 115 -0.44 0.74 -6.68
CA PHE A 115 -0.64 0.79 -8.10
C PHE A 115 0.46 0.04 -8.86
N LEU A 116 1.52 -0.41 -8.17
CA LEU A 116 2.50 -1.31 -8.75
C LEU A 116 1.94 -2.74 -8.69
N GLY A 117 2.16 -3.50 -9.75
CA GLY A 117 1.78 -4.89 -9.80
C GLY A 117 2.79 -5.78 -9.09
N PRO A 118 2.40 -7.03 -8.78
CA PRO A 118 3.25 -7.97 -8.04
C PRO A 118 4.59 -8.23 -8.75
N SER A 119 4.58 -8.38 -10.07
CA SER A 119 5.79 -8.62 -10.86
C SER A 119 6.76 -7.45 -10.82
N LEU A 120 6.24 -6.22 -10.85
CA LEU A 120 7.07 -5.01 -10.77
C LEU A 120 7.68 -4.87 -9.37
N LEU A 121 6.91 -5.09 -8.31
CA LEU A 121 7.44 -5.12 -6.95
C LEU A 121 8.55 -6.17 -6.78
N ALA A 122 8.36 -7.36 -7.33
CA ALA A 122 9.35 -8.43 -7.28
C ALA A 122 10.66 -8.02 -7.96
N ILE A 123 10.59 -7.38 -9.13
CA ILE A 123 11.77 -6.87 -9.85
C ILE A 123 12.48 -5.78 -9.04
N ILE A 124 11.75 -4.80 -8.51
CA ILE A 124 12.33 -3.71 -7.70
C ILE A 124 13.10 -4.28 -6.49
N LEU A 125 12.50 -5.25 -5.80
CA LEU A 125 13.11 -5.91 -4.64
C LEU A 125 14.33 -6.74 -5.05
N PHE A 126 14.22 -7.51 -6.13
CA PHE A 126 15.32 -8.31 -6.64
C PHE A 126 16.49 -7.44 -7.10
N GLU A 127 16.23 -6.34 -7.82
CA GLU A 127 17.28 -5.42 -8.25
C GLU A 127 17.94 -4.73 -7.06
N LYS A 128 17.15 -4.31 -6.06
CA LYS A 128 17.68 -3.62 -4.87
C LYS A 128 18.51 -4.55 -3.98
N PHE A 129 18.00 -5.73 -3.66
CA PHE A 129 18.60 -6.63 -2.68
C PHE A 129 19.46 -7.74 -3.31
N GLY A 130 19.07 -8.25 -4.48
CA GLY A 130 19.79 -9.30 -5.19
C GLY A 130 20.92 -8.78 -6.07
N GLN A 131 20.71 -7.64 -6.75
CA GLN A 131 21.72 -7.03 -7.65
C GLN A 131 22.40 -5.80 -7.06
N HIS A 132 22.08 -5.45 -5.82
CA HIS A 132 22.61 -4.26 -5.13
C HIS A 132 22.46 -2.95 -5.94
N GLN A 133 21.42 -2.86 -6.77
CA GLN A 133 21.16 -1.69 -7.59
C GLN A 133 20.45 -0.62 -6.74
N PRO A 134 21.06 0.57 -6.52
CA PRO A 134 20.44 1.62 -5.75
C PRO A 134 19.16 2.13 -6.44
N LEU A 135 18.16 2.53 -5.64
CA LEU A 135 16.86 2.97 -6.16
C LEU A 135 16.96 4.14 -7.14
N ASN A 136 17.92 5.04 -6.95
CA ASN A 136 18.20 6.15 -7.88
C ASN A 136 18.48 5.66 -9.29
N ARG A 137 19.23 4.55 -9.41
CA ARG A 137 19.61 3.99 -10.70
C ARG A 137 18.49 3.17 -11.34
N GLN A 138 17.56 2.66 -10.54
CA GLN A 138 16.35 2.02 -11.03
C GLN A 138 15.37 3.07 -11.58
N ASP A 139 15.16 4.16 -10.85
CA ASP A 139 14.33 5.29 -11.30
C ASP A 139 14.84 5.89 -12.62
N GLU A 140 16.14 6.21 -12.71
CA GLU A 140 16.74 6.69 -13.96
C GLU A 140 16.52 5.74 -15.13
N ARG A 141 16.55 4.43 -14.89
CA ARG A 141 16.28 3.42 -15.92
C ARG A 141 14.80 3.43 -16.32
N TYR A 142 13.88 3.45 -15.36
CA TYR A 142 12.44 3.51 -15.65
C TYR A 142 12.06 4.79 -16.39
N ALA A 143 12.68 5.92 -16.04
CA ALA A 143 12.50 7.19 -16.74
C ALA A 143 12.93 7.10 -18.21
N ARG A 144 14.04 6.40 -18.52
CA ARG A 144 14.48 6.13 -19.90
C ARG A 144 13.54 5.21 -20.66
N GLU A 145 12.84 4.32 -19.96
CA GLU A 145 11.82 3.44 -20.51
C GLU A 145 10.44 4.14 -20.64
N GLY A 146 10.37 5.44 -20.32
CA GLY A 146 9.16 6.27 -20.48
C GLY A 146 8.26 6.32 -19.26
N ILE A 147 8.75 5.89 -18.09
CA ILE A 147 7.97 5.73 -16.87
C ILE A 147 8.55 6.57 -15.74
N ASP A 148 7.82 7.61 -15.38
CA ASP A 148 8.16 8.53 -14.30
C ASP A 148 7.70 7.95 -12.93
N LEU A 149 8.62 7.27 -12.23
CA LEU A 149 8.39 6.73 -10.88
C LEU A 149 9.31 7.40 -9.86
N SER A 150 8.81 8.40 -9.15
CA SER A 150 9.60 9.08 -8.11
C SER A 150 10.28 8.13 -7.11
N LEU A 151 11.52 8.46 -6.74
CA LEU A 151 12.32 7.74 -5.74
C LEU A 151 11.60 7.51 -4.42
N SER A 152 10.83 8.49 -3.95
CA SER A 152 10.03 8.38 -2.72
C SER A 152 9.00 7.26 -2.84
N THR A 153 8.33 7.15 -3.99
CA THR A 153 7.36 6.08 -4.23
C THR A 153 8.05 4.71 -4.25
N LEU A 154 9.20 4.58 -4.92
CA LEU A 154 9.95 3.31 -4.90
C LEU A 154 10.40 2.93 -3.49
N ALA A 155 10.87 3.91 -2.70
CA ALA A 155 11.28 3.69 -1.32
C ALA A 155 10.12 3.27 -0.42
N ASP A 156 8.97 3.94 -0.53
CA ASP A 156 7.75 3.60 0.22
C ASP A 156 7.30 2.16 -0.07
N GLN A 157 7.32 1.77 -1.34
CA GLN A 157 6.90 0.43 -1.78
C GLN A 157 7.85 -0.66 -1.31
N VAL A 158 9.16 -0.42 -1.41
CA VAL A 158 10.16 -1.33 -0.83
C VAL A 158 9.98 -1.46 0.68
N GLY A 159 9.81 -0.34 1.40
CA GLY A 159 9.60 -0.36 2.85
C GLY A 159 8.36 -1.17 3.24
N ALA A 160 7.29 -0.99 2.47
CA ALA A 160 6.04 -1.68 2.71
C ALA A 160 6.15 -3.19 2.37
N CYS A 161 6.87 -3.58 1.32
CA CYS A 161 7.16 -4.99 1.04
C CYS A 161 8.06 -5.64 2.11
N VAL A 162 9.09 -4.94 2.59
CA VAL A 162 9.96 -5.45 3.66
C VAL A 162 9.17 -5.64 4.96
N ALA A 163 8.21 -4.76 5.26
CA ALA A 163 7.29 -4.97 6.38
C ALA A 163 6.37 -6.20 6.19
N PHE A 164 6.10 -6.61 4.95
CA PHE A 164 5.28 -7.79 4.63
C PHE A 164 6.04 -9.10 4.71
N MET A 165 7.33 -9.09 4.37
CA MET A 165 8.18 -10.29 4.28
C MET A 165 8.13 -11.19 5.53
N PRO A 166 8.17 -10.68 6.78
CA PRO A 166 8.03 -11.52 7.97
C PRO A 166 6.69 -12.27 8.05
N CYS A 167 5.61 -11.65 7.56
CA CYS A 167 4.29 -12.28 7.51
C CYS A 167 4.27 -13.44 6.51
N VAL A 168 4.86 -13.24 5.33
CA VAL A 168 4.97 -14.28 4.30
C VAL A 168 5.86 -15.42 4.75
N PHE A 169 7.01 -15.10 5.36
CA PHE A 169 7.92 -16.10 5.92
C PHE A 169 7.21 -16.95 6.99
N CYS A 170 6.49 -16.30 7.90
CA CYS A 170 5.67 -16.97 8.90
C CYS A 170 4.59 -17.89 8.29
N MET A 171 3.94 -17.49 7.20
CA MET A 171 2.94 -18.32 6.52
C MET A 171 3.55 -19.52 5.79
N THR A 172 4.75 -19.35 5.22
CA THR A 172 5.42 -20.39 4.41
C THR A 172 6.20 -21.40 5.26
N SER A 173 6.77 -20.95 6.39
CA SER A 173 7.48 -21.83 7.33
C SER A 173 6.54 -22.66 8.23
N SER A 174 5.26 -22.28 8.30
CA SER A 174 4.27 -22.89 9.19
C SER A 174 3.25 -23.68 8.38
N SER A 175 3.63 -24.87 7.89
CA SER A 175 2.63 -25.87 7.47
C SER A 175 1.77 -26.33 8.67
N ASP A 176 2.25 -26.10 9.90
CA ASP A 176 1.52 -26.24 11.16
C ASP A 176 1.47 -24.89 11.90
N MET A 177 0.27 -24.29 11.95
CA MET A 177 -0.01 -23.02 12.67
C MET A 177 0.05 -23.18 14.21
N SER A 178 0.35 -24.37 14.72
CA SER A 178 0.48 -24.71 16.14
C SER A 178 1.91 -24.55 16.69
N LEU A 179 2.93 -24.49 15.82
CA LEU A 179 4.35 -24.38 16.20
C LEU A 179 4.94 -22.99 15.99
N LEU A 180 4.11 -21.95 16.07
CA LEU A 180 4.59 -20.58 15.97
C LEU A 180 5.37 -20.21 17.25
N PRO A 181 6.67 -19.86 17.14
CA PRO A 181 7.41 -19.37 18.29
C PRO A 181 6.73 -18.12 18.85
N SER A 182 6.70 -17.97 20.17
CA SER A 182 5.97 -16.93 20.92
C SER A 182 6.19 -15.49 20.44
N GLY A 183 7.29 -15.22 19.72
CA GLY A 183 7.57 -13.94 19.04
C GLY A 183 6.75 -13.64 17.77
N CYS A 184 6.01 -14.59 17.21
CA CYS A 184 5.20 -14.38 15.99
C CYS A 184 3.86 -13.68 16.24
N THR A 185 3.41 -13.53 17.49
CA THR A 185 2.08 -12.96 17.80
C THR A 185 1.93 -11.52 17.32
N ALA A 186 2.98 -10.69 17.37
CA ALA A 186 2.96 -9.32 16.84
C ALA A 186 2.85 -9.29 15.29
N THR A 187 3.62 -10.15 14.62
CA THR A 187 3.62 -10.30 13.15
C THR A 187 2.28 -10.85 12.65
N ILE A 188 1.68 -11.80 13.37
CA ILE A 188 0.34 -12.35 13.05
C ILE A 188 -0.74 -11.30 13.26
N ARG A 189 -0.61 -10.42 14.27
CA ARG A 189 -1.56 -9.32 14.51
C ARG A 189 -1.48 -8.26 13.41
N LEU A 190 -0.27 -7.93 12.94
CA LEU A 190 -0.04 -7.10 11.75
C LEU A 190 -0.59 -7.77 10.50
N CYS A 191 -0.36 -9.06 10.31
CA CYS A 191 -0.82 -9.82 9.16
C CYS A 191 -2.35 -9.94 9.12
N ARG A 192 -3.03 -10.10 10.26
CA ARG A 192 -4.50 -10.11 10.36
C ARG A 192 -5.12 -8.72 10.24
N SER A 193 -4.39 -7.67 10.61
CA SER A 193 -4.84 -6.28 10.43
C SER A 193 -4.58 -5.75 9.02
N TRP A 194 -3.65 -6.35 8.26
CA TRP A 194 -3.30 -5.92 6.90
C TRP A 194 -4.47 -6.01 5.89
N PRO A 195 -5.25 -7.11 5.80
CA PRO A 195 -6.45 -7.14 4.97
C PRO A 195 -7.54 -6.18 5.47
N LYS A 196 -7.51 -5.85 6.78
CA LYS A 196 -8.47 -4.95 7.44
C LYS A 196 -8.03 -3.50 7.41
N ALA A 197 -6.81 -3.19 6.98
CA ALA A 197 -6.30 -1.85 6.75
C ALA A 197 -6.89 -1.28 5.44
N ARG A 198 -8.21 -1.08 5.52
CA ARG A 198 -9.11 -0.29 4.68
C ARG A 198 -9.65 -0.94 3.40
N ARG A 199 -10.80 -1.62 3.57
CA ARG A 199 -12.02 -1.22 2.83
C ARG A 199 -12.29 0.28 3.00
#